data_AF-A8F8H4-F1
#
_entry.id   AF-A8F8H4-F1
#
_cell.length_a   1.000
_cell.length_b   1.000
_cell.length_c   1.000
_cell.angle_alpha   90.00
_cell.angle_beta   90.00
_cell.angle_gamma   90.00
#
_symmetry.space_group_name_H-M   'P 1'
#
loop_
_entity.id
_entity.type
_entity.pdbx_description
1 polymer ?
#
loop_
_entity_poly.entity_id
_entity_poly.type
_entity_poly.pdbx_seq_one_letter_code
_entity_poly.pdbx_strand_id
1 'polypeptide(L)'
;MILSINLYAAIDLPGKDPDQSWQELVEQIKRSPDSTVVLYEGPKISAKRRLAEFDDLKLAVINEDIDGFIKSLSDSVDLQIDAIKEVFLIFPQFEKYSMEFESGNFETLYKIKSLWKIGIKLTAPDGFGKWLVENFLKDPYFFDWNLLGFLKNLTNADKVALEIADVCNIYKYQEDLYPFLHRLFGITSQIGNVQPSYLQNQIDLYISLLTRIERSDGSSLTADQLFQMISDFDNLTIEKNDLRKRLSFLIQSAQQTGKKFSEISSRDSQIAALLKKSHSENHSGMKILIAGFVMIIVILMAFDRLRLRIFIILGAKKAAMKICKKILLKDPSNLKIRFSLAMLYEQLGDVEQALKEYQCIKDLSRMLKKEEND
;
A
#
# COMPACT_ATOMS: atom_id res chain seq x y z
N MET A 1 -67.08 30.96 -15.44
CA MET A 1 -65.64 31.27 -15.43
C MET A 1 -64.91 29.94 -15.29
N ILE A 2 -64.67 29.26 -16.41
CA ILE A 2 -64.09 27.92 -16.44
C ILE A 2 -62.58 28.12 -16.49
N LEU A 3 -61.86 27.63 -15.47
CA LEU A 3 -60.41 27.52 -15.50
C LEU A 3 -60.02 26.60 -16.66
N SER A 4 -59.54 27.18 -17.76
CA SER A 4 -58.76 26.45 -18.76
C SER A 4 -57.36 26.22 -18.19
N ILE A 5 -57.19 25.11 -17.47
CA ILE A 5 -55.86 24.53 -17.25
C ILE A 5 -55.41 24.04 -18.63
N ASN A 6 -54.72 24.91 -19.38
CA ASN A 6 -53.98 24.48 -20.56
C ASN A 6 -52.87 23.56 -20.06
N LEU A 7 -53.09 22.26 -20.17
CA LEU A 7 -52.02 21.26 -20.21
C LEU A 7 -51.21 21.56 -21.48
N TYR A 8 -50.27 22.51 -21.40
CA TYR A 8 -49.27 22.66 -22.45
C TYR A 8 -48.40 21.39 -22.42
N ALA A 9 -48.37 20.63 -23.52
CA ALA A 9 -47.39 19.57 -23.68
C ALA A 9 -45.99 20.20 -23.58
N ALA A 10 -45.12 19.65 -22.75
CA ALA A 10 -43.76 20.13 -22.60
C ALA A 10 -43.05 20.10 -23.96
N ILE A 11 -42.42 21.21 -24.34
CA ILE A 11 -41.69 21.31 -25.61
C ILE A 11 -40.48 20.38 -25.55
N ASP A 12 -39.83 20.32 -24.39
CA ASP A 12 -38.66 19.50 -24.16
C ASP A 12 -38.95 18.34 -23.21
N LEU A 13 -38.42 17.17 -23.55
CA LEU A 13 -38.54 15.95 -22.75
C LEU A 13 -37.18 15.23 -22.73
N PRO A 14 -36.86 14.46 -21.68
CA PRO A 14 -35.67 13.61 -21.65
C PRO A 14 -35.60 12.69 -22.88
N GLY A 15 -34.44 12.63 -23.52
CA GLY A 15 -34.20 11.82 -24.72
C GLY A 15 -34.54 12.51 -26.05
N LYS A 16 -35.18 13.68 -26.01
CA LYS A 16 -35.50 14.45 -27.21
C LYS A 16 -34.28 15.23 -27.71
N ASP A 17 -34.10 15.28 -29.02
CA ASP A 17 -33.04 16.07 -29.65
C ASP A 17 -33.22 17.58 -29.31
N PRO A 18 -32.23 18.23 -28.66
CA PRO A 18 -32.32 19.63 -28.29
C PRO A 18 -32.53 20.58 -29.47
N ASP A 19 -32.03 20.26 -30.66
CA ASP A 19 -32.25 21.08 -31.87
C ASP A 19 -33.70 20.97 -32.35
N GLN A 20 -34.33 19.80 -32.22
CA GLN A 20 -35.75 19.63 -32.48
C GLN A 20 -36.60 20.42 -31.47
N SER A 21 -36.31 20.31 -30.17
CA SER A 21 -36.98 21.09 -29.12
C SER A 21 -36.88 22.60 -29.37
N TRP A 22 -35.73 23.07 -29.88
CA TRP A 22 -35.54 24.48 -30.24
C TRP A 22 -36.36 24.93 -31.43
N GLN A 23 -36.45 24.12 -32.49
CA GLN A 23 -37.29 24.43 -33.65
C GLN A 23 -38.78 24.54 -33.24
N GLU A 24 -39.25 23.62 -32.41
CA GLU A 24 -40.62 23.65 -31.88
C GLU A 24 -40.88 24.89 -31.02
N LEU A 25 -39.92 25.27 -30.17
CA LEU A 25 -39.99 26.52 -29.40
C LEU A 25 -40.09 27.75 -30.31
N VAL A 26 -39.24 27.85 -31.34
CA VAL A 26 -39.26 28.96 -32.30
C VAL A 26 -40.60 29.03 -33.04
N GLU A 27 -41.16 27.90 -33.46
CA GLU A 27 -42.48 27.87 -34.09
C GLU A 27 -43.61 28.27 -33.15
N GLN A 28 -43.52 27.89 -31.87
CA GLN A 28 -44.48 28.33 -30.86
C GLN A 28 -44.42 29.85 -30.64
N ILE A 29 -43.22 30.44 -30.59
CA ILE A 29 -43.03 31.90 -30.49
C ILE A 29 -43.68 32.62 -31.67
N LYS A 30 -43.49 32.11 -32.89
CA LYS A 30 -44.11 32.70 -34.10
C LYS A 30 -45.64 32.64 -34.05
N ARG A 31 -46.20 31.53 -33.53
CA ARG A 31 -47.65 31.33 -33.42
C ARG A 31 -48.28 32.12 -32.26
N SER A 32 -47.52 32.38 -31.20
CA SER A 32 -48.01 33.04 -29.99
C SER A 32 -46.90 33.88 -29.35
N PRO A 33 -46.64 35.10 -29.86
CA PRO A 33 -45.53 35.95 -29.41
C PRO A 33 -45.59 36.33 -27.93
N ASP A 34 -46.80 36.46 -27.37
CA ASP A 34 -47.01 36.81 -25.95
C ASP A 34 -46.94 35.59 -25.01
N SER A 35 -46.56 34.41 -25.53
CA SER A 35 -46.46 33.19 -24.74
C SER A 35 -45.33 33.27 -23.71
N THR A 36 -45.65 33.01 -22.44
CA THR A 36 -44.64 32.93 -21.36
C THR A 36 -43.82 31.65 -21.41
N VAL A 37 -44.17 30.68 -22.27
CA VAL A 37 -43.48 29.39 -22.37
C VAL A 37 -41.99 29.55 -22.66
N VAL A 38 -41.61 30.58 -23.41
CA VAL A 38 -40.21 30.94 -23.68
C VAL A 38 -39.41 31.18 -22.40
N LEU A 39 -40.03 31.79 -21.39
CA LEU A 39 -39.37 32.13 -20.13
C LEU A 39 -39.06 30.88 -19.30
N TYR A 40 -39.84 29.81 -19.47
CA TYR A 40 -39.74 28.59 -18.66
C TYR A 40 -38.98 27.46 -19.40
N GLU A 41 -39.29 27.21 -20.67
CA GLU A 41 -38.69 26.12 -21.45
C GLU A 41 -37.41 26.55 -22.19
N GLY A 42 -37.35 27.82 -22.62
CA GLY A 42 -36.26 28.36 -23.44
C GLY A 42 -34.86 28.22 -22.79
N PRO A 43 -34.67 28.59 -21.52
CA PRO A 43 -33.38 28.46 -20.85
C PRO A 43 -32.87 27.02 -20.81
N LYS A 44 -33.74 26.05 -20.48
CA LYS A 44 -33.36 24.63 -20.39
C LYS A 44 -33.00 24.04 -21.76
N ILE A 45 -33.79 24.35 -22.79
CA ILE A 45 -33.50 23.92 -24.17
C ILE A 45 -32.18 24.52 -24.66
N SER A 46 -31.95 25.81 -24.41
CA SER A 46 -30.69 26.47 -24.77
C SER A 46 -29.50 25.86 -24.04
N ALA A 47 -29.64 25.55 -22.75
CA ALA A 47 -28.62 24.89 -21.95
C ALA A 47 -28.28 23.50 -22.49
N LYS A 48 -29.31 22.69 -22.80
CA LYS A 48 -29.14 21.36 -23.40
C LYS A 48 -28.38 21.43 -24.72
N ARG A 49 -28.74 22.37 -25.60
CA ARG A 49 -28.06 22.55 -26.89
C ARG A 49 -26.57 22.83 -26.71
N ARG A 50 -26.22 23.80 -25.87
CA ARG A 50 -24.83 24.18 -25.59
C ARG A 50 -24.04 23.00 -25.01
N LEU A 51 -24.59 22.27 -24.04
CA LEU A 51 -23.89 21.17 -23.39
C LEU A 51 -23.84 19.89 -24.26
N ALA A 52 -24.78 19.73 -25.19
CA ALA A 52 -24.80 18.62 -26.15
C ALA A 52 -23.78 18.76 -27.29
N GLU A 53 -23.11 19.90 -27.42
CA GLU A 53 -21.96 20.08 -28.32
C GLU A 53 -20.71 19.30 -27.85
N PHE A 54 -20.66 18.93 -26.56
CA PHE A 54 -19.59 18.11 -26.00
C PHE A 54 -19.96 16.63 -26.09
N ASP A 55 -19.31 15.90 -26.99
CA ASP A 55 -19.59 14.49 -27.27
C ASP A 55 -19.61 13.62 -25.99
N ASP A 56 -18.67 13.87 -25.06
CA ASP A 56 -18.57 13.15 -23.78
C ASP A 56 -19.81 13.32 -22.90
N LEU A 57 -20.46 14.50 -22.95
CA LEU A 57 -21.60 14.86 -22.09
C LEU A 57 -22.95 14.68 -22.79
N LYS A 58 -22.96 14.66 -24.12
CA LYS A 58 -24.15 14.74 -24.96
C LYS A 58 -25.27 13.78 -24.56
N LEU A 59 -24.94 12.49 -24.42
CA LEU A 59 -25.95 11.47 -24.09
C LEU A 59 -26.59 11.72 -22.72
N ALA A 60 -25.78 12.04 -21.71
CA ALA A 60 -26.27 12.30 -20.36
C ALA A 60 -27.12 13.58 -20.29
N VAL A 61 -26.71 14.62 -21.01
CA VAL A 61 -27.42 15.91 -21.12
C VAL A 61 -28.79 15.73 -21.80
N ILE A 62 -28.84 15.03 -22.93
CA ILE A 62 -30.07 14.79 -23.68
C ILE A 62 -31.06 13.95 -22.85
N ASN A 63 -30.57 12.90 -22.21
CA ASN A 63 -31.39 11.99 -21.41
C ASN A 63 -31.71 12.52 -20.01
N GLU A 64 -31.18 13.68 -19.62
CA GLU A 64 -31.25 14.20 -18.25
C GLU A 64 -30.82 13.15 -17.20
N ASP A 65 -29.80 12.35 -17.54
CA ASP A 65 -29.21 11.32 -16.69
C ASP A 65 -28.07 11.90 -15.86
N ILE A 66 -28.36 12.23 -14.60
CA ILE A 66 -27.40 12.85 -13.69
C ILE A 66 -26.22 11.92 -13.36
N ASP A 67 -26.46 10.61 -13.19
CA ASP A 67 -25.41 9.66 -12.83
C ASP A 67 -24.47 9.43 -14.03
N GLY A 68 -25.06 9.32 -15.23
CA GLY A 68 -24.34 9.34 -16.49
C GLY A 68 -23.51 10.62 -16.65
N PHE A 69 -24.08 11.78 -16.29
CA PHE A 69 -23.39 13.06 -16.37
C PHE A 69 -22.18 13.13 -15.43
N ILE A 70 -22.35 12.74 -14.16
CA ILE A 70 -21.25 12.68 -13.17
C ILE A 70 -20.13 11.79 -13.67
N LYS A 71 -20.46 10.62 -14.20
CA LYS A 71 -19.49 9.66 -14.74
C LYS A 71 -18.76 10.23 -15.95
N SER A 72 -19.49 10.66 -16.97
CA SER A 72 -18.92 11.27 -18.19
C SER A 72 -18.01 12.44 -17.87
N LEU A 73 -18.45 13.35 -16.99
CA LEU A 73 -17.64 14.51 -16.59
C LEU A 73 -16.40 14.11 -15.78
N SER A 74 -16.48 13.04 -14.99
CA SER A 74 -15.33 12.53 -14.24
C SER A 74 -14.26 11.96 -15.17
N ASP A 75 -14.69 11.25 -16.22
CA ASP A 75 -13.83 10.59 -17.20
C ASP A 75 -13.32 11.54 -18.30
N SER A 76 -14.00 12.67 -18.54
CA SER A 76 -13.64 13.63 -19.58
C SER A 76 -12.29 14.30 -19.33
N VAL A 77 -11.65 14.76 -20.41
CA VAL A 77 -10.55 15.73 -20.33
C VAL A 77 -11.08 17.05 -19.78
N ASP A 78 -10.19 17.89 -19.22
CA ASP A 78 -10.53 19.22 -18.72
C ASP A 78 -11.20 20.05 -19.82
N LEU A 79 -12.51 20.31 -19.67
CA LEU A 79 -13.33 21.01 -20.65
C LEU A 79 -13.07 22.53 -20.63
N GLN A 80 -12.59 23.07 -19.51
CA GLN A 80 -12.32 24.51 -19.29
C GLN A 80 -13.43 25.44 -19.78
N ILE A 81 -14.69 25.05 -19.59
CA ILE A 81 -15.85 25.88 -19.94
C ILE A 81 -16.49 26.46 -18.68
N ASP A 82 -17.05 27.66 -18.78
CA ASP A 82 -18.00 28.17 -17.77
C ASP A 82 -19.42 27.85 -18.25
N ALA A 83 -19.97 26.76 -17.72
CA ALA A 83 -21.29 26.23 -18.08
C ALA A 83 -22.11 25.80 -16.85
N ILE A 84 -21.75 26.30 -15.67
CA ILE A 84 -22.37 25.86 -14.41
C ILE A 84 -23.86 26.23 -14.34
N LYS A 85 -24.24 27.37 -14.91
CA LYS A 85 -25.64 27.83 -14.97
C LYS A 85 -26.49 26.89 -15.81
N GLU A 86 -25.98 26.48 -16.97
CA GLU A 86 -26.61 25.51 -17.84
C GLU A 86 -26.75 24.15 -17.15
N VAL A 87 -25.72 23.71 -16.45
CA VAL A 87 -25.78 22.47 -15.67
C VAL A 87 -26.83 22.53 -14.58
N PHE A 88 -26.97 23.64 -13.84
CA PHE A 88 -28.02 23.78 -12.82
C PHE A 88 -29.44 23.85 -13.41
N LEU A 89 -29.59 24.39 -14.63
CA LEU A 89 -30.89 24.39 -15.32
C LEU A 89 -31.34 22.96 -15.72
N ILE A 90 -30.39 22.10 -16.08
CA ILE A 90 -30.69 20.71 -16.48
C ILE A 90 -30.74 19.78 -15.26
N PHE A 91 -29.80 19.97 -14.33
CA PHE A 91 -29.56 19.13 -13.16
C PHE A 91 -29.57 19.99 -11.88
N PRO A 92 -30.75 20.49 -11.45
CA PRO A 92 -30.87 21.36 -10.28
C PRO A 92 -30.41 20.71 -8.97
N GLN A 93 -30.27 19.38 -8.93
CA GLN A 93 -29.76 18.64 -7.79
C GLN A 93 -28.32 19.04 -7.43
N PHE A 94 -27.50 19.48 -8.39
CA PHE A 94 -26.14 19.93 -8.12
C PHE A 94 -26.07 21.19 -7.28
N GLU A 95 -27.06 22.08 -7.38
CA GLU A 95 -27.14 23.27 -6.53
C GLU A 95 -27.32 22.84 -5.06
N LYS A 96 -28.23 21.90 -4.81
CA LYS A 96 -28.42 21.29 -3.48
C LYS A 96 -27.14 20.60 -2.98
N TYR A 97 -26.48 19.78 -3.81
CA TYR A 97 -25.25 19.08 -3.40
C TYR A 97 -24.11 20.05 -3.07
N SER A 98 -24.03 21.16 -3.80
CA SER A 98 -23.06 22.23 -3.55
C SER A 98 -23.32 22.93 -2.21
N MET A 99 -24.58 23.30 -1.93
CA MET A 99 -24.97 23.88 -0.63
C MET A 99 -24.73 22.91 0.54
N GLU A 100 -25.04 21.62 0.36
CA GLU A 100 -24.74 20.58 1.35
C GLU A 100 -23.24 20.46 1.62
N PHE A 101 -22.39 20.52 0.59
CA PHE A 101 -20.94 20.54 0.77
C PHE A 101 -20.47 21.77 1.55
N GLU A 102 -20.90 22.97 1.16
CA GLU A 102 -20.49 24.23 1.81
C GLU A 102 -21.02 24.34 3.25
N SER A 103 -22.05 23.57 3.61
CA SER A 103 -22.55 23.47 4.99
C SER A 103 -21.87 22.39 5.84
N GLY A 104 -20.89 21.65 5.28
CA GLY A 104 -20.10 20.65 6.01
C GLY A 104 -20.47 19.19 5.74
N ASN A 105 -21.41 18.91 4.83
CA ASN A 105 -21.70 17.54 4.42
C ASN A 105 -20.75 17.09 3.29
N PHE A 106 -19.65 16.44 3.66
CA PHE A 106 -18.66 15.97 2.70
C PHE A 106 -19.07 14.71 1.92
N GLU A 107 -20.18 14.06 2.27
CA GLU A 107 -20.68 12.92 1.49
C GLU A 107 -21.07 13.32 0.07
N THR A 108 -21.42 14.57 -0.18
CA THR A 108 -21.77 15.04 -1.53
C THR A 108 -20.57 15.25 -2.44
N LEU A 109 -19.34 15.23 -1.90
CA LEU A 109 -18.12 15.55 -2.64
C LEU A 109 -17.94 14.70 -3.90
N TYR A 110 -18.24 13.40 -3.84
CA TYR A 110 -18.10 12.52 -5.02
C TYR A 110 -19.01 12.91 -6.18
N LYS A 111 -20.13 13.60 -5.90
CA LYS A 111 -21.07 14.07 -6.92
C LYS A 111 -20.62 15.37 -7.58
N ILE A 112 -19.87 16.19 -6.86
CA ILE A 112 -19.54 17.57 -7.28
C ILE A 112 -18.07 17.80 -7.62
N LYS A 113 -17.16 16.90 -7.22
CA LYS A 113 -15.71 17.09 -7.39
C LYS A 113 -15.23 17.16 -8.84
N SER A 114 -16.06 16.84 -9.83
CA SER A 114 -15.71 16.97 -11.25
C SER A 114 -16.27 18.26 -11.88
N LEU A 115 -17.14 18.99 -11.16
CA LEU A 115 -17.80 20.20 -11.67
C LEU A 115 -16.85 21.40 -11.82
N TRP A 116 -15.61 21.33 -11.30
CA TRP A 116 -14.61 22.38 -11.56
C TRP A 116 -14.25 22.48 -13.05
N LYS A 117 -14.36 21.38 -13.80
CA LYS A 117 -14.13 21.34 -15.26
C LYS A 117 -15.14 22.19 -16.05
N ILE A 118 -16.28 22.49 -15.45
CA ILE A 118 -17.35 23.32 -16.02
C ILE A 118 -17.53 24.65 -15.28
N GLY A 119 -16.51 25.05 -14.50
CA GLY A 119 -16.41 26.37 -13.90
C GLY A 119 -17.02 26.53 -12.51
N ILE A 120 -17.37 25.44 -11.81
CA ILE A 120 -17.82 25.58 -10.41
C ILE A 120 -16.72 26.17 -9.54
N LYS A 121 -17.11 27.08 -8.64
CA LYS A 121 -16.25 27.63 -7.60
C LYS A 121 -17.00 27.55 -6.28
N LEU A 122 -16.53 26.69 -5.39
CA LEU A 122 -17.11 26.48 -4.06
C LEU A 122 -16.15 26.96 -2.99
N THR A 123 -16.70 27.22 -1.80
CA THR A 123 -15.94 27.53 -0.60
C THR A 123 -15.96 26.32 0.32
N ALA A 124 -14.79 25.76 0.64
CA ALA A 124 -14.73 24.65 1.58
C ALA A 124 -15.04 25.14 3.01
N PRO A 125 -15.89 24.43 3.78
CA PRO A 125 -16.15 24.77 5.17
C PRO A 125 -14.98 24.38 6.08
N ASP A 126 -15.00 24.87 7.31
CA ASP A 126 -14.01 24.53 8.33
C ASP A 126 -14.03 23.02 8.63
N GLY A 127 -12.85 22.43 8.87
CA GLY A 127 -12.74 21.00 9.14
C GLY A 127 -12.58 20.14 7.88
N PHE A 128 -12.71 20.74 6.69
CA PHE A 128 -12.55 20.00 5.44
C PHE A 128 -11.11 19.53 5.24
N GLY A 129 -10.10 20.36 5.56
CA GLY A 129 -8.70 19.95 5.49
C GLY A 129 -8.40 18.76 6.40
N LYS A 130 -8.91 18.77 7.62
CA LYS A 130 -8.83 17.63 8.54
C LYS A 130 -9.48 16.38 7.97
N TRP A 131 -10.71 16.50 7.44
CA TRP A 131 -11.43 15.38 6.85
C TRP A 131 -10.65 14.76 5.67
N LEU A 132 -10.01 15.57 4.83
CA LEU A 132 -9.17 15.08 3.73
C LEU A 132 -7.98 14.25 4.24
N VAL A 133 -7.28 14.72 5.28
CA VAL A 133 -6.15 14.00 5.88
C VAL A 133 -6.63 12.66 6.46
N GLU A 134 -7.70 12.66 7.24
CA GLU A 134 -8.22 11.44 7.88
C GLU A 134 -8.67 10.38 6.87
N ASN A 135 -9.26 10.78 5.74
CA ASN A 135 -9.64 9.83 4.69
C ASN A 135 -8.42 9.34 3.90
N PHE A 136 -7.46 10.20 3.61
CA PHE A 136 -6.23 9.80 2.92
C PHE A 136 -5.38 8.82 3.73
N LEU A 137 -5.29 9.00 5.04
CA LEU A 137 -4.57 8.06 5.90
C LEU A 137 -5.25 6.68 5.97
N LYS A 138 -6.57 6.61 5.72
CA LYS A 138 -7.31 5.34 5.60
C LYS A 138 -7.17 4.72 4.21
N ASP A 139 -7.18 5.55 3.17
CA ASP A 139 -7.05 5.14 1.78
C ASP A 139 -6.03 6.04 1.04
N PRO A 140 -4.80 5.53 0.79
CA PRO A 140 -3.78 6.28 0.06
C PRO A 140 -4.14 6.63 -1.39
N TYR A 141 -5.20 6.06 -1.97
CA TYR A 141 -5.64 6.38 -3.33
C TYR A 141 -6.75 7.44 -3.36
N PHE A 142 -7.17 7.94 -2.19
CA PHE A 142 -8.25 8.90 -2.03
C PHE A 142 -8.10 10.18 -2.88
N PHE A 143 -6.87 10.70 -3.02
CA PHE A 143 -6.59 11.84 -3.90
C PHE A 143 -6.42 11.39 -5.36
N ASP A 144 -7.51 11.50 -6.10
CA ASP A 144 -7.51 11.41 -7.56
C ASP A 144 -7.37 12.80 -8.23
N TRP A 145 -7.25 12.77 -9.56
CA TRP A 145 -7.11 13.97 -10.38
C TRP A 145 -8.30 14.93 -10.24
N ASN A 146 -9.53 14.40 -10.16
CA ASN A 146 -10.73 15.23 -10.07
C ASN A 146 -10.78 15.96 -8.72
N LEU A 147 -10.45 15.29 -7.61
CA LEU A 147 -10.34 15.91 -6.31
C LEU A 147 -9.24 16.97 -6.28
N LEU A 148 -8.07 16.71 -6.85
CA LEU A 148 -6.99 17.70 -6.90
C LEU A 148 -7.41 18.95 -7.71
N GLY A 149 -8.06 18.76 -8.86
CA GLY A 149 -8.59 19.84 -9.67
C GLY A 149 -9.69 20.63 -8.93
N PHE A 150 -10.56 19.94 -8.18
CA PHE A 150 -11.56 20.56 -7.33
C PHE A 150 -10.91 21.47 -6.27
N LEU A 151 -9.91 20.95 -5.55
CA LEU A 151 -9.23 21.69 -4.49
C LEU A 151 -8.53 22.96 -5.02
N LYS A 152 -7.90 22.88 -6.20
CA LYS A 152 -7.27 24.03 -6.86
C LYS A 152 -8.27 25.14 -7.23
N ASN A 153 -9.54 24.78 -7.45
CA ASN A 153 -10.59 25.71 -7.88
C ASN A 153 -11.48 26.19 -6.73
N LEU A 154 -11.20 25.78 -5.48
CA LEU A 154 -11.87 26.34 -4.31
C LEU A 154 -11.53 27.82 -4.16
N THR A 155 -12.51 28.61 -3.75
CA THR A 155 -12.34 30.05 -3.48
C THR A 155 -11.38 30.31 -2.31
N ASN A 156 -11.24 29.34 -1.41
CA ASN A 156 -10.42 29.39 -0.20
C ASN A 156 -9.37 28.27 -0.16
N ALA A 157 -8.81 27.87 -1.30
CA ALA A 157 -7.84 26.77 -1.41
C ALA A 157 -6.62 26.93 -0.47
N ASP A 158 -6.09 28.15 -0.31
CA ASP A 158 -4.98 28.45 0.62
C ASP A 158 -5.34 28.11 2.08
N LYS A 159 -6.59 28.36 2.49
CA LYS A 159 -7.08 28.04 3.84
C LYS A 159 -7.12 26.52 4.04
N VAL A 160 -7.59 25.78 3.03
CA VAL A 160 -7.62 24.31 3.07
C VAL A 160 -6.20 23.73 3.12
N ALA A 161 -5.27 24.28 2.35
CA ALA A 161 -3.87 23.89 2.36
C ALA A 161 -3.22 24.09 3.75
N LEU A 162 -3.48 25.24 4.37
CA LEU A 162 -3.04 25.52 5.74
C LEU A 162 -3.62 24.53 6.74
N GLU A 163 -4.92 24.26 6.67
CA GLU A 163 -5.58 23.31 7.59
C GLU A 163 -5.01 21.89 7.45
N ILE A 164 -4.77 21.41 6.21
CA ILE A 164 -4.10 20.12 5.97
C ILE A 164 -2.72 20.12 6.63
N ALA A 165 -1.92 21.17 6.44
CA ALA A 165 -0.58 21.27 7.02
C ALA A 165 -0.61 21.27 8.56
N ASP A 166 -1.58 21.97 9.16
CA ASP A 166 -1.79 22.00 10.61
C ASP A 166 -2.16 20.63 11.16
N VAL A 167 -3.03 19.89 10.47
CA VAL A 167 -3.42 18.53 10.87
C VAL A 167 -2.24 17.56 10.74
N CYS A 168 -1.40 17.69 9.70
CA CYS A 168 -0.17 16.91 9.57
C CYS A 168 0.77 17.09 10.79
N ASN A 169 0.79 18.26 11.43
CA ASN A 169 1.61 18.49 12.63
C ASN A 169 1.22 17.62 13.83
N ILE A 170 -0.01 17.11 13.88
CA ILE A 170 -0.47 16.19 14.93
C ILE A 170 0.31 14.86 14.85
N TYR A 171 0.70 14.46 13.63
CA TYR A 171 1.38 13.19 13.35
C TYR A 171 2.91 13.31 13.32
N LYS A 172 3.49 14.43 13.76
CA LYS A 172 4.94 14.70 13.69
C LYS A 172 5.83 13.64 14.36
N TYR A 173 5.30 12.86 15.29
CA TYR A 173 6.04 11.82 16.01
C TYR A 173 5.74 10.38 15.52
N GLN A 174 5.00 10.24 14.41
CA GLN A 174 4.66 8.95 13.82
C GLN A 174 5.47 8.73 12.54
N GLU A 175 6.69 8.20 12.70
CA GLU A 175 7.66 8.02 11.62
C GLU A 175 7.14 7.14 10.47
N ASP A 176 6.30 6.15 10.78
CA ASP A 176 5.63 5.28 9.81
C ASP A 176 4.68 6.05 8.87
N LEU A 177 4.19 7.21 9.30
CA LEU A 177 3.31 8.05 8.49
C LEU A 177 4.06 9.04 7.59
N TYR A 178 5.38 9.22 7.74
CA TYR A 178 6.12 10.27 7.02
C TYR A 178 5.99 10.23 5.48
N PRO A 179 5.99 9.07 4.80
CA PRO A 179 5.74 9.03 3.36
C PRO A 179 4.35 9.57 2.96
N PHE A 180 3.33 9.34 3.80
CA PHE A 180 1.98 9.86 3.59
C PHE A 180 1.92 11.37 3.84
N LEU A 181 2.56 11.84 4.92
CA LEU A 181 2.65 13.27 5.22
C LEU A 181 3.41 14.03 4.11
N HIS A 182 4.49 13.46 3.58
CA HIS A 182 5.21 14.03 2.44
C HIS A 182 4.29 14.21 1.22
N ARG A 183 3.44 13.21 0.91
CA ARG A 183 2.46 13.32 -0.17
C ARG A 183 1.40 14.38 0.11
N LEU A 184 0.92 14.49 1.35
CA LEU A 184 -0.02 15.55 1.75
C LEU A 184 0.59 16.95 1.59
N PHE A 185 1.84 17.17 2.00
CA PHE A 185 2.55 18.42 1.76
C PHE A 185 2.81 18.70 0.26
N GLY A 186 3.02 17.65 -0.52
CA GLY A 186 3.04 17.73 -1.98
C GLY A 186 1.69 18.17 -2.58
N ILE A 187 0.56 17.88 -1.91
CA ILE A 187 -0.77 18.33 -2.32
C ILE A 187 -1.00 19.78 -1.88
N THR A 188 -0.64 20.15 -0.64
CA THR A 188 -0.82 21.53 -0.15
C THR A 188 -0.10 22.54 -1.03
N SER A 189 1.12 22.22 -1.49
CA SER A 189 1.89 23.06 -2.41
C SER A 189 1.30 23.16 -3.82
N GLN A 190 0.43 22.22 -4.22
CA GLN A 190 -0.23 22.25 -5.52
C GLN A 190 -1.57 23.00 -5.51
N ILE A 191 -2.26 23.05 -4.37
CA ILE A 191 -3.61 23.64 -4.28
C ILE A 191 -3.59 25.09 -3.81
N GLY A 192 -2.55 25.51 -3.09
CA GLY A 192 -2.45 26.87 -2.57
C GLY A 192 -1.01 27.37 -2.44
N ASN A 193 -0.86 28.65 -2.16
CA ASN A 193 0.43 29.32 -1.95
C ASN A 193 0.91 29.15 -0.50
N VAL A 194 1.05 27.88 -0.15
CA VAL A 194 1.61 27.24 1.04
C VAL A 194 3.09 27.52 1.33
N GLN A 195 3.52 28.45 2.20
CA GLN A 195 4.94 28.44 2.59
C GLN A 195 5.27 27.14 3.35
N PRO A 196 6.36 26.43 3.01
CA PRO A 196 6.70 25.16 3.66
C PRO A 196 6.85 25.31 5.17
N SER A 197 6.13 24.48 5.92
CA SER A 197 6.25 24.45 7.38
C SER A 197 7.59 23.86 7.83
N TYR A 198 7.96 24.09 9.09
CA TYR A 198 9.14 23.44 9.67
C TYR A 198 9.08 21.90 9.55
N LEU A 199 7.92 21.31 9.85
CA LEU A 199 7.72 19.87 9.74
C LEU A 199 7.87 19.38 8.29
N GLN A 200 7.30 20.10 7.33
CA GLN A 200 7.44 19.76 5.91
C GLN A 200 8.92 19.69 5.51
N ASN A 201 9.71 20.71 5.84
CA ASN A 201 11.15 20.72 5.54
C ASN A 201 11.90 19.54 6.18
N GLN A 202 11.52 19.16 7.41
CA GLN A 202 12.10 17.98 8.08
C GLN A 202 11.70 16.67 7.39
N ILE A 203 10.45 16.55 6.94
CA ILE A 203 9.98 15.37 6.21
C ILE A 203 10.61 15.29 4.82
N ASP A 204 10.76 16.40 4.11
CA ASP A 204 11.43 16.45 2.81
C ASP A 204 12.89 15.97 2.92
N LEU A 205 13.61 16.45 3.96
CA LEU A 205 14.96 15.98 4.26
C LEU A 205 14.99 14.48 4.61
N TYR A 206 14.03 14.01 5.41
CA TYR A 206 13.89 12.61 5.78
C TYR A 206 13.69 11.73 4.53
N ILE A 207 12.76 12.07 3.65
CA ILE A 207 12.45 11.27 2.44
C ILE A 207 13.59 11.32 1.43
N SER A 208 14.25 12.46 1.28
CA SER A 208 15.47 12.59 0.48
C SER A 208 16.59 11.67 0.99
N LEU A 209 16.81 11.65 2.31
CA LEU A 209 17.78 10.76 2.93
C LEU A 209 17.39 9.28 2.78
N LEU A 210 16.13 8.92 3.02
CA LEU A 210 15.62 7.56 2.83
C LEU A 210 15.88 7.07 1.42
N THR A 211 15.51 7.87 0.41
CA THR A 211 15.69 7.53 -1.01
C THR A 211 17.17 7.33 -1.36
N ARG A 212 18.06 8.18 -0.84
CA ARG A 212 19.51 8.03 -1.06
C ARG A 212 20.07 6.77 -0.41
N ILE A 213 19.63 6.44 0.81
CA ILE A 213 20.02 5.19 1.49
C ILE A 213 19.57 3.98 0.68
N GLU A 214 18.31 3.94 0.24
CA GLU A 214 17.74 2.80 -0.50
C GLU A 214 18.38 2.59 -1.88
N ARG A 215 18.79 3.67 -2.54
CA ARG A 215 19.48 3.59 -3.84
C ARG A 215 20.97 3.27 -3.72
N SER A 216 21.53 3.33 -2.52
CA SER A 216 22.96 3.11 -2.30
C SER A 216 23.25 1.64 -2.03
N ASP A 217 24.26 1.10 -2.71
CA ASP A 217 24.88 -0.18 -2.33
C ASP A 217 26.11 0.10 -1.47
N GLY A 218 26.26 -0.66 -0.38
CA GLY A 218 27.41 -0.58 0.51
C GLY A 218 28.73 -0.82 -0.22
N SER A 219 28.73 -1.62 -1.29
CA SER A 219 29.92 -1.86 -2.11
C SER A 219 30.42 -0.61 -2.85
N SER A 220 29.49 0.21 -3.37
CA SER A 220 29.80 1.42 -4.14
C SER A 220 29.87 2.70 -3.29
N LEU A 221 29.42 2.66 -2.03
CA LEU A 221 29.31 3.85 -1.18
C LEU A 221 30.66 4.55 -0.96
N THR A 222 30.72 5.86 -1.25
CA THR A 222 31.92 6.68 -0.99
C THR A 222 31.88 7.31 0.42
N ALA A 223 33.05 7.71 0.93
CA ALA A 223 33.14 8.39 2.22
C ALA A 223 32.37 9.73 2.21
N ASP A 224 32.46 10.49 1.11
CA ASP A 224 31.73 11.76 0.96
C ASP A 224 30.22 11.56 0.96
N GLN A 225 29.72 10.55 0.23
CA GLN A 225 28.30 10.21 0.22
C GLN A 225 27.81 9.85 1.63
N LEU A 226 28.56 9.03 2.34
CA LEU A 226 28.23 8.63 3.71
C LEU A 226 28.28 9.82 4.68
N PHE A 227 29.28 10.70 4.55
CA PHE A 227 29.39 11.92 5.34
C PHE A 227 28.17 12.83 5.16
N GLN A 228 27.75 13.07 3.92
CA GLN A 228 26.56 13.87 3.62
C GLN A 228 25.29 13.23 4.20
N MET A 229 25.13 11.91 4.04
CA MET A 229 23.99 11.19 4.64
C MET A 229 23.94 11.31 6.16
N ILE A 230 25.09 11.21 6.83
CA ILE A 230 25.18 11.35 8.28
C ILE A 230 24.93 12.79 8.71
N SER A 231 25.44 13.78 7.98
CA SER A 231 25.18 15.20 8.26
C SER A 231 23.68 15.51 8.18
N ASP A 232 23.03 15.06 7.11
CA ASP A 232 21.59 15.19 6.92
C ASP A 232 20.81 14.45 8.02
N PHE A 233 21.22 13.22 8.35
CA PHE A 233 20.64 12.44 9.44
C PHE A 233 20.73 13.19 10.77
N ASP A 234 21.89 13.75 11.08
CA ASP A 234 22.14 14.49 12.32
C ASP A 234 21.32 15.79 12.39
N ASN A 235 21.04 16.43 11.24
CA ASN A 235 20.24 17.65 11.14
C ASN A 235 18.73 17.42 11.30
N LEU A 236 18.26 16.17 11.17
CA LEU A 236 16.88 15.81 11.46
C LEU A 236 16.58 15.92 12.96
N THR A 237 15.51 16.63 13.30
CA THR A 237 15.00 16.80 14.67
C THR A 237 13.75 15.96 14.96
N ILE A 238 13.16 15.37 13.92
CA ILE A 238 12.00 14.49 13.99
C ILE A 238 12.40 13.04 14.32
N GLU A 239 11.42 12.16 14.56
CA GLU A 239 11.68 10.74 14.80
C GLU A 239 12.39 10.13 13.59
N LYS A 240 13.44 9.35 13.83
CA LYS A 240 14.33 8.86 12.77
C LYS A 240 14.88 7.46 13.05
N ASN A 241 14.08 6.64 13.74
CA ASN A 241 14.46 5.31 14.18
C ASN A 241 14.57 4.32 13.02
N ASP A 242 13.67 4.38 12.05
CA ASP A 242 13.74 3.57 10.83
C ASP A 242 14.92 4.00 9.95
N LEU A 243 15.09 5.31 9.74
CA LEU A 243 16.28 5.83 9.06
C LEU A 243 17.58 5.37 9.72
N ARG A 244 17.65 5.42 11.05
CA ARG A 244 18.82 4.97 11.80
C ARG A 244 19.13 3.50 11.53
N LYS A 245 18.12 2.64 11.53
CA LYS A 245 18.27 1.20 11.25
C LYS A 245 18.80 0.97 9.84
N ARG A 246 18.20 1.62 8.84
CA ARG A 246 18.60 1.48 7.42
C ARG A 246 20.00 2.02 7.16
N LEU A 247 20.33 3.19 7.70
CA LEU A 247 21.66 3.78 7.60
C LEU A 247 22.70 2.90 8.30
N SER A 248 22.37 2.35 9.47
CA SER A 248 23.25 1.41 10.18
C SER A 248 23.55 0.15 9.37
N PHE A 249 22.53 -0.40 8.69
CA PHE A 249 22.70 -1.54 7.80
C PHE A 249 23.61 -1.21 6.62
N LEU A 250 23.39 -0.05 5.98
CA LEU A 250 24.22 0.43 4.87
C LEU A 250 25.68 0.60 5.29
N ILE A 251 25.94 1.21 6.46
CA ILE A 251 27.30 1.37 7.02
C ILE A 251 27.95 0.01 7.24
N GLN A 252 27.25 -0.94 7.86
CA GLN A 252 27.78 -2.29 8.11
C GLN A 252 28.11 -3.01 6.80
N SER A 253 27.23 -2.93 5.80
CA SER A 253 27.46 -3.50 4.47
C SER A 253 28.69 -2.88 3.81
N ALA A 254 28.88 -1.57 3.92
CA ALA A 254 30.04 -0.89 3.36
C ALA A 254 31.35 -1.30 4.08
N GLN A 255 31.32 -1.45 5.41
CA GLN A 255 32.48 -1.89 6.20
C GLN A 255 32.91 -3.33 5.87
N GLN A 256 31.99 -4.23 5.50
CA GLN A 256 32.32 -5.59 5.05
C GLN A 256 33.17 -5.61 3.79
N THR A 257 33.12 -4.54 2.97
CA THR A 257 33.94 -4.40 1.76
C THR A 257 35.35 -3.87 2.04
N GLY A 258 35.73 -3.72 3.32
CA GLY A 258 37.06 -3.27 3.75
C GLY A 258 37.25 -1.75 3.76
N LYS A 259 36.21 -0.97 3.43
CA LYS A 259 36.22 0.50 3.52
C LYS A 259 36.22 0.96 4.97
N LYS A 260 37.09 1.92 5.29
CA LYS A 260 37.19 2.55 6.63
C LYS A 260 36.55 3.93 6.60
N PHE A 261 35.71 4.22 7.59
CA PHE A 261 34.98 5.48 7.72
C PHE A 261 35.23 6.17 9.07
N SER A 262 36.37 5.88 9.71
CA SER A 262 36.70 6.33 11.07
C SER A 262 36.84 7.85 11.23
N GLU A 263 37.04 8.57 10.13
CA GLU A 263 37.13 10.04 10.11
C GLU A 263 35.77 10.71 10.16
N ILE A 264 34.69 9.97 9.85
CA ILE A 264 33.33 10.48 9.90
C ILE A 264 32.82 10.38 11.33
N SER A 265 32.25 11.48 11.82
CA SER A 265 31.60 11.55 13.12
C SER A 265 30.09 11.79 12.97
N SER A 266 29.32 11.32 13.94
CA SER A 266 27.88 11.54 14.04
C SER A 266 27.54 11.96 15.47
N ARG A 267 26.53 12.82 15.60
CA ARG A 267 25.90 13.18 16.88
C ARG A 267 25.07 12.03 17.46
N ASP A 268 24.63 11.09 16.63
CA ASP A 268 23.91 9.89 17.08
C ASP A 268 24.88 8.84 17.63
N SER A 269 24.65 8.44 18.88
CA SER A 269 25.55 7.55 19.61
C SER A 269 25.67 6.16 18.99
N GLN A 270 24.60 5.64 18.36
CA GLN A 270 24.61 4.32 17.73
C GLN A 270 25.40 4.36 16.42
N ILE A 271 25.16 5.37 15.59
CA ILE A 271 25.91 5.56 14.34
C ILE A 271 27.39 5.83 14.65
N ALA A 272 27.69 6.70 15.61
CA ALA A 272 29.06 7.00 16.03
C ALA A 272 29.80 5.74 16.52
N ALA A 273 29.12 4.85 17.26
CA ALA A 273 29.70 3.57 17.68
C ALA A 273 30.01 2.64 16.50
N LEU A 274 29.14 2.59 15.49
CA LEU A 274 29.34 1.77 14.28
C LEU A 274 30.52 2.27 13.45
N LEU A 275 30.65 3.60 13.25
CA LEU A 275 31.75 4.19 12.47
C LEU A 275 33.12 3.94 13.12
N LYS A 276 33.19 3.95 14.45
CA LYS A 276 34.42 3.63 15.22
C LYS A 276 34.79 2.16 15.18
N LYS A 277 33.82 1.27 14.98
CA LYS A 277 34.04 -0.17 14.94
C LYS A 277 34.69 -0.56 13.61
N SER A 278 35.97 -0.22 13.47
CA SER A 278 36.84 -0.82 12.46
C SER A 278 36.81 -2.32 12.66
N HIS A 279 36.50 -3.07 11.60
CA HIS A 279 36.52 -4.52 11.60
C HIS A 279 37.89 -4.99 12.13
N SER A 280 37.98 -5.30 13.43
CA SER A 280 39.02 -6.22 13.89
C SER A 280 38.60 -7.58 13.36
N GLU A 281 39.56 -8.27 12.77
CA GLU A 281 39.35 -9.59 12.19
C GLU A 281 38.61 -10.49 13.18
N ASN A 282 37.35 -10.79 12.91
CA ASN A 282 36.65 -11.87 13.61
C ASN A 282 36.56 -13.09 12.70
N HIS A 283 37.71 -13.52 12.19
CA HIS A 283 37.88 -14.88 11.68
C HIS A 283 37.87 -15.93 12.80
N SER A 284 37.80 -15.53 14.08
CA SER A 284 37.74 -16.42 15.24
C SER A 284 36.34 -17.02 15.43
N GLY A 285 35.29 -16.20 15.47
CA GLY A 285 33.92 -16.68 15.73
C GLY A 285 33.40 -17.67 14.68
N MET A 286 33.66 -17.40 13.40
CA MET A 286 33.27 -18.29 12.31
C MET A 286 34.07 -19.60 12.32
N LYS A 287 35.37 -19.56 12.66
CA LYS A 287 36.19 -20.78 12.83
C LYS A 287 35.72 -21.62 14.01
N ILE A 288 35.29 -21.00 15.11
CA ILE A 288 34.76 -21.71 16.29
C ILE A 288 33.40 -22.37 15.97
N LEU A 289 32.53 -21.69 15.23
CA LEU A 289 31.25 -22.27 14.79
C LEU A 289 31.46 -23.43 13.81
N ILE A 290 32.38 -23.27 12.83
CA ILE A 290 32.73 -24.34 11.88
C ILE A 290 33.38 -25.51 12.63
N ALA A 291 34.31 -25.26 13.54
CA ALA A 291 34.95 -26.30 14.35
C ALA A 291 33.95 -27.04 15.24
N GLY A 292 33.01 -26.32 15.86
CA GLY A 292 31.93 -26.90 16.65
C GLY A 292 31.01 -27.79 15.78
N PHE A 293 30.65 -27.32 14.59
CA PHE A 293 29.82 -28.07 13.66
C PHE A 293 30.53 -29.33 13.13
N VAL A 294 31.82 -29.22 12.80
CA VAL A 294 32.66 -30.36 12.41
C VAL A 294 32.80 -31.36 13.57
N MET A 295 32.97 -30.89 14.80
CA MET A 295 33.07 -31.75 15.98
C MET A 295 31.76 -32.52 16.25
N ILE A 296 30.61 -31.87 16.09
CA ILE A 296 29.29 -32.52 16.19
C ILE A 296 29.12 -33.58 15.08
N ILE A 297 29.53 -33.25 13.84
CA ILE A 297 29.51 -34.21 12.72
C ILE A 297 30.43 -35.41 13.02
N VAL A 298 31.62 -35.19 13.56
CA VAL A 298 32.56 -36.26 13.94
C VAL A 298 31.98 -37.15 15.05
N ILE A 299 31.33 -36.57 16.07
CA ILE A 299 30.64 -37.32 17.13
C ILE A 299 29.48 -38.15 16.53
N LEU A 300 28.69 -37.56 15.63
CA LEU A 300 27.63 -38.29 14.91
C LEU A 300 28.20 -39.42 14.03
N MET A 301 29.39 -39.24 13.46
CA MET A 301 30.10 -40.24 12.67
C MET A 301 30.78 -41.34 13.52
N ALA A 302 31.10 -41.07 14.78
CA ALA A 302 31.76 -42.03 15.67
C ALA A 302 30.79 -43.02 16.34
N PHE A 303 29.56 -42.60 16.66
CA PHE A 303 28.65 -43.41 17.48
C PHE A 303 27.44 -43.94 16.69
N ASP A 304 27.52 -45.20 16.25
CA ASP A 304 26.47 -45.87 15.47
C ASP A 304 25.09 -45.87 16.21
N ARG A 305 25.07 -46.02 17.55
CA ARG A 305 23.82 -46.02 18.35
C ARG A 305 23.14 -44.64 18.45
N LEU A 306 23.91 -43.56 18.52
CA LEU A 306 23.37 -42.19 18.54
C LEU A 306 22.80 -41.81 17.17
N ARG A 307 23.53 -42.15 16.10
CA ARG A 307 23.09 -41.94 14.73
C ARG A 307 21.79 -42.70 14.41
N LEU A 308 21.65 -43.93 14.91
CA LEU A 308 20.43 -44.70 14.75
C LEU A 308 19.22 -43.99 15.35
N ARG A 309 19.31 -43.48 16.59
CA ARG A 309 18.19 -42.77 17.22
C ARG A 309 17.80 -41.52 16.43
N ILE A 310 18.77 -40.75 15.96
CA ILE A 310 18.52 -39.53 15.19
C ILE A 310 17.82 -39.87 13.85
N PHE A 311 18.26 -40.89 13.13
CA PHE A 311 17.63 -41.27 11.87
C PHE A 311 16.23 -41.87 12.02
N ILE A 312 15.93 -42.51 13.16
CA ILE A 312 14.58 -42.94 13.49
C ILE A 312 13.68 -41.71 13.74
N ILE A 313 14.14 -40.71 14.51
CA ILE A 313 13.38 -39.48 14.80
C ILE A 313 13.11 -38.68 13.52
N LEU A 314 14.11 -38.57 12.63
CA LEU A 314 14.00 -37.83 11.37
C LEU A 314 13.22 -38.58 10.28
N GLY A 315 12.70 -39.79 10.56
CA GLY A 315 11.94 -40.58 9.58
C GLY A 315 12.77 -41.12 8.42
N ALA A 316 14.11 -41.07 8.50
CA ALA A 316 15.03 -41.54 7.48
C ALA A 316 15.20 -43.08 7.52
N LYS A 317 14.11 -43.80 7.30
CA LYS A 317 13.97 -45.26 7.52
C LYS A 317 15.06 -46.10 6.83
N LYS A 318 15.39 -45.79 5.58
CA LYS A 318 16.43 -46.51 4.80
C LYS A 318 17.84 -46.35 5.40
N ALA A 319 18.16 -45.18 5.94
CA ALA A 319 19.46 -44.90 6.57
C ALA A 319 19.55 -45.56 7.96
N ALA A 320 18.46 -45.50 8.74
CA ALA A 320 18.35 -46.20 10.02
C ALA A 320 18.54 -47.72 9.87
N MET A 321 17.93 -48.32 8.84
CA MET A 321 18.07 -49.74 8.52
C MET A 321 19.54 -50.14 8.26
N LYS A 322 20.30 -49.34 7.49
CA LYS A 322 21.72 -49.61 7.24
C LYS A 322 22.55 -49.61 8.54
N ILE A 323 22.23 -48.71 9.47
CA ILE A 323 22.90 -48.64 10.76
C ILE A 323 22.53 -49.83 11.64
N CYS A 324 21.25 -50.21 11.70
CA CYS A 324 20.81 -51.42 12.41
C CYS A 324 21.59 -52.64 11.94
N LYS A 325 21.69 -52.87 10.62
CA LYS A 325 22.49 -53.97 10.06
C LYS A 325 23.95 -53.88 10.49
N LYS A 326 24.57 -52.70 10.44
CA LYS A 326 25.95 -52.48 10.87
C LYS A 326 26.17 -52.77 12.35
N ILE A 327 25.22 -52.44 13.21
CA ILE A 327 25.27 -52.74 14.65
C ILE A 327 25.11 -54.24 14.88
N LEU A 328 24.17 -54.89 14.17
CA LEU A 328 23.93 -56.34 14.28
C LEU A 328 25.07 -57.20 13.73
N LEU A 329 25.89 -56.68 12.80
CA LEU A 329 27.14 -57.34 12.42
C LEU A 329 28.14 -57.44 13.58
N LYS A 330 28.12 -56.46 14.50
CA LYS A 330 29.00 -56.44 15.68
C LYS A 330 28.39 -57.17 16.88
N ASP A 331 27.07 -57.11 17.02
CA ASP A 331 26.30 -57.73 18.10
C ASP A 331 25.03 -58.39 17.53
N PRO A 332 25.15 -59.63 17.02
CA PRO A 332 24.04 -60.33 16.39
C PRO A 332 22.94 -60.72 17.38
N SER A 333 23.22 -60.77 18.67
CA SER A 333 22.27 -61.13 19.73
C SER A 333 21.39 -59.97 20.19
N ASN A 334 21.60 -58.75 19.67
CA ASN A 334 20.92 -57.57 20.18
C ASN A 334 19.44 -57.52 19.81
N LEU A 335 18.59 -58.08 20.68
CA LEU A 335 17.14 -58.15 20.48
C LEU A 335 16.51 -56.77 20.21
N LYS A 336 16.99 -55.72 20.88
CA LYS A 336 16.45 -54.36 20.74
C LYS A 336 16.72 -53.76 19.37
N ILE A 337 17.91 -53.97 18.82
CA ILE A 337 18.27 -53.48 17.48
C ILE A 337 17.61 -54.33 16.39
N ARG A 338 17.48 -55.64 16.59
CA ARG A 338 16.71 -56.52 15.68
C ARG A 338 15.25 -56.12 15.62
N PHE A 339 14.64 -55.80 16.76
CA PHE A 339 13.25 -55.33 16.80
C PHE A 339 13.08 -54.01 16.06
N SER A 340 13.99 -53.05 16.28
CA SER A 340 14.01 -51.80 15.51
C SER A 340 14.21 -52.03 14.01
N LEU A 341 14.99 -53.04 13.60
CA LEU A 341 15.18 -53.41 12.19
C LEU A 341 13.90 -54.00 11.59
N ALA A 342 13.23 -54.90 12.31
CA ALA A 342 11.95 -55.50 11.89
C ALA A 342 10.87 -54.43 11.68
N MET A 343 10.71 -53.50 12.64
CA MET A 343 9.78 -52.37 12.52
C MET A 343 10.10 -51.48 11.31
N LEU A 344 11.38 -51.21 11.03
CA LEU A 344 11.78 -50.40 9.88
C LEU A 344 11.46 -51.09 8.55
N TYR A 345 11.56 -52.42 8.48
CA TYR A 345 11.15 -53.21 7.31
C TYR A 345 9.64 -53.17 7.08
N GLU A 346 8.83 -53.35 8.13
CA GLU A 346 7.36 -53.21 8.04
C GLU A 346 6.96 -51.81 7.55
N GLN A 347 7.57 -50.78 8.12
CA GLN A 347 7.31 -49.39 7.78
C GLN A 347 7.75 -48.97 6.37
N LEU A 348 8.55 -49.81 5.69
CA LEU A 348 8.97 -49.66 4.30
C LEU A 348 8.22 -50.62 3.36
N GLY A 349 7.32 -51.47 3.89
CA GLY A 349 6.53 -52.43 3.12
C GLY A 349 7.25 -53.74 2.79
N ASP A 350 8.44 -53.99 3.33
CA ASP A 350 9.21 -55.22 3.12
C ASP A 350 8.86 -56.27 4.19
N VAL A 351 7.66 -56.84 4.05
CA VAL A 351 7.06 -57.74 5.03
C VAL A 351 7.85 -59.05 5.17
N GLU A 352 8.48 -59.53 4.09
CA GLU A 352 9.23 -60.78 4.11
C GLU A 352 10.47 -60.69 5.02
N GLN A 353 11.22 -59.58 4.92
CA GLN A 353 12.40 -59.35 5.76
C GLN A 353 12.03 -59.02 7.21
N ALA A 354 10.90 -58.33 7.44
CA ALA A 354 10.39 -58.10 8.78
C ALA A 354 10.10 -59.42 9.50
N LEU A 355 9.41 -60.36 8.85
CA LEU A 355 9.09 -61.67 9.42
C LEU A 355 10.35 -62.48 9.77
N LYS A 356 11.39 -62.42 8.93
CA LYS A 356 12.69 -63.07 9.21
C LYS A 356 13.34 -62.52 10.47
N GLU A 357 13.33 -61.20 10.68
CA GLU A 357 13.88 -60.61 11.90
C GLU A 357 13.03 -60.94 13.14
N TYR A 358 11.70 -60.99 13.03
CA TYR A 358 10.84 -61.43 14.14
C TYR A 358 11.06 -62.89 14.53
N GLN A 359 11.30 -63.77 13.55
CA GLN A 359 11.68 -65.16 13.81
C GLN A 359 13.02 -65.22 14.57
N CYS A 360 14.03 -64.49 14.10
CA CYS A 360 15.32 -64.39 14.81
C CYS A 360 15.17 -63.90 16.26
N ILE A 361 14.32 -62.90 16.51
CA ILE A 361 14.04 -62.40 17.87
C ILE A 361 13.38 -63.48 18.74
N LYS A 362 12.40 -64.21 18.20
CA LYS A 362 11.70 -65.29 18.91
C LYS A 362 12.64 -66.45 19.27
N ASP A 363 13.54 -66.81 18.37
CA ASP A 363 14.48 -67.91 18.58
C ASP A 363 15.57 -67.51 19.58
N LEU A 364 16.17 -66.32 19.42
CA LEU A 364 17.16 -65.79 20.36
C LEU A 364 16.58 -65.56 21.76
N SER A 365 15.35 -65.07 21.88
CA SER A 365 14.70 -64.88 23.20
C SER A 365 14.37 -66.21 23.89
N ARG A 366 14.10 -67.28 23.14
CA ARG A 366 13.93 -68.63 23.70
C ARG A 366 15.25 -69.24 24.16
N MET A 367 16.34 -69.00 23.42
CA MET A 367 17.69 -69.43 23.80
C MET A 367 18.15 -68.76 25.09
N LEU A 368 18.03 -67.43 25.19
CA LEU A 368 18.41 -66.69 26.40
C LEU A 368 17.60 -67.10 27.63
N LYS A 369 16.30 -67.41 27.48
CA LYS A 369 15.45 -67.89 28.59
C LYS A 369 15.79 -69.31 29.06
N LYS A 370 16.42 -70.13 28.22
CA LYS A 370 16.91 -71.46 28.63
C LYS A 370 18.20 -71.33 29.45
N GLU A 371 19.10 -70.46 29.03
CA GLU A 371 20.37 -70.19 29.74
C GLU A 371 20.19 -69.51 31.12
N GLU A 372 19.06 -68.85 31.38
CA GLU A 372 18.73 -68.29 32.70
C GLU A 372 18.05 -69.29 33.67
N ASN A 373 17.60 -70.46 33.18
CA ASN A 373 16.91 -71.48 33.98
C ASN A 373 17.72 -72.77 34.19
N ASP A 374 18.93 -72.82 33.63
CA ASP A 374 20.01 -73.77 33.98
C ASP A 374 21.02 -73.04 34.88
#